data_AF-A0A9N9ZN31-F1
#
_entry.id   AF-A0A9N9ZN31-F1
#
_cell.length_a   1.000
_cell.length_b   1.000
_cell.length_c   1.000
_cell.angle_alpha   90.00
_cell.angle_beta   90.00
_cell.angle_gamma   90.00
#
_symmetry.space_group_name_H-M   'P 1'
#
loop_
_entity.id
_entity.type
_entity.pdbx_description
1 polymer ?
#
loop_
_entity_poly.entity_id
_entity_poly.type
_entity_poly.pdbx_seq_one_letter_code
_entity_poly.pdbx_strand_id
1 'polypeptide(L)'
;MPASKMFMLRNERVGSSLGAFADRIHCWYPVLSFEFPTNFSSFLSGHVSSPVDTCLAMLALAIGSLAEKGNIADALHERPDAPYYDEAAGMLQDILCDYTLGGLQCLILFSIYFMCRLKPCQAHDYILMASFKAQNMLKSRTFSDDSSQSESLQRAYWAVLLIESELAVQLDLAESGIWKYDDNVPLPAGDHIWQHPAETDVSPDSHMDHLSPQDSTNLTRSYFMAEIAMRRMLQRCTTSVSKSAGGHLQYAPLIAAELELQLNEWYDYLPPLLRFQKSPPKVSELAILPTTLFLQTQYSACKISIFWPAIYQAIETGTANDELLHYCEKFLDEYMSFVLAASASLKSCLPNAWTLAARYNMGFRFYHEYDTVAD
;
A
#
# COMPACT_ATOMS: atom_id res chain seq x y z
N MET A 1 -9.30 -38.63 0.94
CA MET A 1 -9.08 -37.51 0.00
C MET A 1 -8.78 -36.26 0.83
N PRO A 2 -7.80 -35.42 0.47
CA PRO A 2 -7.47 -34.23 1.27
C PRO A 2 -8.64 -33.22 1.24
N ALA A 3 -8.97 -32.62 2.38
CA ALA A 3 -10.12 -31.74 2.58
C ALA A 3 -10.19 -30.57 1.58
N SER A 4 -9.03 -30.02 1.21
CA SER A 4 -8.89 -28.90 0.28
C SER A 4 -9.37 -29.23 -1.15
N LYS A 5 -9.26 -30.49 -1.60
CA LYS A 5 -9.82 -30.92 -2.91
C LYS A 5 -11.35 -30.88 -2.92
N MET A 6 -11.98 -31.27 -1.82
CA MET A 6 -13.45 -31.30 -1.71
C MET A 6 -14.03 -29.89 -1.53
N PHE A 7 -13.26 -29.00 -0.92
CA PHE A 7 -13.56 -27.58 -0.78
C PHE A 7 -13.56 -26.84 -2.14
N MET A 8 -12.56 -27.08 -2.99
CA MET A 8 -12.42 -26.37 -4.27
C MET A 8 -13.34 -26.86 -5.39
N LEU A 9 -13.65 -28.16 -5.44
CA LEU A 9 -14.62 -28.73 -6.39
C LEU A 9 -16.06 -28.17 -6.22
N ARG A 10 -16.30 -27.39 -5.16
CA ARG A 10 -17.59 -26.78 -4.82
C ARG A 10 -17.68 -25.30 -5.15
N ASN A 11 -16.58 -24.65 -5.54
CA ASN A 11 -16.54 -23.19 -5.61
C ASN A 11 -16.40 -22.71 -7.06
N GLU A 12 -17.54 -22.42 -7.71
CA GLU A 12 -17.64 -21.90 -9.09
C GLU A 12 -16.97 -20.52 -9.29
N ARG A 13 -16.39 -19.93 -8.23
CA ARG A 13 -15.88 -18.55 -8.19
C ARG A 13 -14.36 -18.43 -8.06
N VAL A 14 -13.62 -19.53 -8.16
CA VAL A 14 -12.15 -19.51 -8.03
C VAL A 14 -11.52 -18.59 -9.10
N GLY A 15 -11.96 -18.70 -10.36
CA GLY A 15 -11.47 -17.85 -11.44
C GLY A 15 -11.75 -16.36 -11.21
N SER A 16 -13.00 -16.01 -10.88
CA SER A 16 -13.40 -14.61 -10.65
C SER A 16 -12.72 -13.99 -9.44
N SER A 17 -12.58 -14.74 -8.34
CA SER A 17 -11.85 -14.27 -7.15
C SER A 17 -10.36 -14.09 -7.45
N LEU A 18 -9.73 -15.01 -8.18
CA LEU A 18 -8.33 -14.85 -8.56
C LEU A 18 -8.08 -13.65 -9.47
N GLY A 19 -8.96 -13.42 -10.45
CA GLY A 19 -8.90 -12.25 -11.33
C GLY A 19 -9.08 -10.95 -10.55
N ALA A 20 -10.07 -10.89 -9.65
CA ALA A 20 -10.27 -9.74 -8.77
C ALA A 20 -9.04 -9.47 -7.88
N PHE A 21 -8.36 -10.51 -7.38
CA PHE A 21 -7.12 -10.35 -6.63
C PHE A 21 -6.00 -9.75 -7.50
N ALA A 22 -5.80 -10.26 -8.72
CA ALA A 22 -4.79 -9.73 -9.63
C ALA A 22 -5.03 -8.24 -9.94
N ASP A 23 -6.26 -7.90 -10.35
CA ASP A 23 -6.57 -6.58 -10.89
C ASP A 23 -6.71 -5.51 -9.80
N ARG A 24 -7.20 -5.89 -8.62
CA ARG A 24 -7.62 -4.94 -7.58
C ARG A 24 -6.73 -4.94 -6.33
N ILE A 25 -5.81 -5.90 -6.22
CA ILE A 25 -4.97 -6.08 -5.01
C ILE A 25 -3.49 -6.13 -5.37
N HIS A 26 -3.09 -7.03 -6.28
CA HIS A 26 -1.69 -7.22 -6.63
C HIS A 26 -1.07 -5.99 -7.33
N CYS A 27 -1.89 -5.17 -7.98
CA CYS A 27 -1.48 -3.89 -8.54
C CYS A 27 -0.95 -2.89 -7.50
N TRP A 28 -1.38 -3.00 -6.23
CA TRP A 28 -0.88 -2.16 -5.13
C TRP A 28 0.40 -2.73 -4.51
N TYR A 29 0.45 -4.05 -4.36
CA TYR A 29 1.52 -4.78 -3.68
C TYR A 29 1.93 -6.00 -4.52
N PRO A 30 2.85 -5.85 -5.50
CA PRO A 30 3.22 -6.91 -6.44
C PRO A 30 4.17 -7.94 -5.82
N VAL A 31 3.72 -8.62 -4.76
CA VAL A 31 4.57 -9.55 -3.98
C VAL A 31 4.72 -10.91 -4.63
N LEU A 32 3.76 -11.33 -5.47
CA LEU A 32 3.78 -12.65 -6.14
C LEU A 32 4.56 -12.59 -7.46
N SER A 33 5.38 -13.62 -7.69
CA SER A 33 6.19 -13.80 -8.90
C SER A 33 5.47 -14.63 -9.97
N PHE A 34 6.01 -14.63 -11.19
CA PHE A 34 5.55 -15.43 -12.34
C PHE A 34 5.43 -16.95 -12.10
N GLU A 35 5.99 -17.49 -11.02
CA GLU A 35 5.86 -18.90 -10.66
C GLU A 35 4.49 -19.22 -10.05
N PHE A 36 3.82 -18.21 -9.49
CA PHE A 36 2.55 -18.37 -8.78
C PHE A 36 1.44 -19.06 -9.60
N PRO A 37 1.19 -18.73 -10.89
CA PRO A 37 0.21 -19.45 -11.72
C PRO A 37 0.45 -20.94 -11.81
N THR A 38 1.71 -21.36 -11.90
CA THR A 38 2.07 -22.77 -12.04
C THR A 38 1.76 -23.51 -10.73
N ASN A 39 2.15 -22.92 -9.60
CA ASN A 39 1.87 -23.47 -8.27
C ASN A 39 0.38 -23.49 -7.98
N PHE A 40 -0.33 -22.42 -8.33
CA PHE A 40 -1.78 -22.32 -8.21
C PHE A 40 -2.50 -23.38 -9.06
N SER A 41 -2.08 -23.59 -10.31
CA SER A 41 -2.65 -24.63 -11.19
C SER A 41 -2.38 -26.05 -10.67
N SER A 42 -1.20 -26.28 -10.10
CA SER A 42 -0.83 -27.53 -9.44
C SER A 42 -1.73 -27.82 -8.24
N PHE A 43 -1.97 -26.78 -7.43
CA PHE A 43 -2.91 -26.78 -6.31
C PHE A 43 -4.37 -27.05 -6.76
N LEU A 44 -4.85 -26.41 -7.82
CA LEU A 44 -6.18 -26.68 -8.41
C LEU A 44 -6.36 -28.12 -8.87
N SER A 45 -5.33 -28.66 -9.53
CA SER A 45 -5.29 -30.07 -9.96
C SER A 45 -5.13 -31.04 -8.76
N GLY A 46 -4.84 -30.47 -7.58
CA GLY A 46 -4.60 -31.12 -6.32
C GLY A 46 -3.47 -32.16 -6.38
N HIS A 47 -2.39 -31.76 -7.04
CA HIS A 47 -1.08 -32.33 -6.78
C HIS A 47 -0.64 -31.93 -5.35
N VAL A 48 0.36 -32.63 -4.81
CA VAL A 48 0.92 -32.29 -3.49
C VAL A 48 1.51 -30.89 -3.58
N SER A 49 0.88 -29.94 -2.87
CA SER A 49 1.35 -28.57 -2.74
C SER A 49 1.94 -28.39 -1.35
N SER A 50 2.96 -27.54 -1.20
CA SER A 50 3.48 -27.22 0.13
C SER A 50 2.42 -26.47 0.95
N PRO A 51 2.50 -26.49 2.30
CA PRO A 51 1.64 -25.65 3.13
C PRO A 51 1.74 -24.17 2.76
N VAL A 52 2.93 -23.71 2.35
CA VAL A 52 3.19 -22.35 1.89
C VAL A 52 2.43 -22.03 0.60
N ASP A 53 2.56 -22.87 -0.44
CA ASP A 53 1.85 -22.67 -1.72
C ASP A 53 0.34 -22.69 -1.53
N THR A 54 -0.15 -23.59 -0.67
CA THR A 54 -1.57 -23.71 -0.36
C THR A 54 -2.06 -22.46 0.40
N CYS A 55 -1.28 -21.95 1.35
CA CYS A 55 -1.61 -20.74 2.09
C CYS A 55 -1.64 -19.51 1.17
N LEU A 56 -0.66 -19.36 0.27
CA LEU A 56 -0.66 -18.29 -0.74
C LEU A 56 -1.91 -18.34 -1.62
N ALA A 57 -2.27 -19.52 -2.13
CA ALA A 57 -3.46 -19.69 -2.96
C ALA A 57 -4.75 -19.35 -2.19
N MET A 58 -4.89 -19.83 -0.95
CA MET A 58 -6.06 -19.54 -0.12
C MET A 58 -6.17 -18.06 0.25
N LEU A 59 -5.05 -17.40 0.58
CA LEU A 59 -5.05 -15.96 0.86
C LEU A 59 -5.39 -15.13 -0.38
N ALA A 60 -4.83 -15.47 -1.55
CA ALA A 60 -5.17 -14.81 -2.81
C ALA A 60 -6.67 -14.92 -3.11
N LEU A 61 -7.25 -16.12 -2.94
CA LEU A 61 -8.69 -16.34 -3.11
C LEU A 61 -9.54 -15.61 -2.08
N ALA A 62 -9.15 -15.62 -0.80
CA ALA A 62 -9.84 -14.92 0.27
C ALA A 62 -9.91 -13.41 -0.03
N ILE A 63 -8.77 -12.79 -0.33
CA ILE A 63 -8.69 -11.36 -0.60
C ILE A 63 -9.41 -11.00 -1.91
N GLY A 64 -9.22 -11.82 -2.94
CA GLY A 64 -9.90 -11.66 -4.23
C GLY A 64 -11.42 -11.69 -4.13
N SER A 65 -11.97 -12.61 -3.33
CA SER A 65 -13.41 -12.72 -3.10
C SER A 65 -14.00 -11.49 -2.38
N LEU A 66 -13.20 -10.78 -1.56
CA LEU A 66 -13.60 -9.49 -0.99
C LEU A 66 -13.58 -8.40 -2.06
N ALA A 67 -12.54 -8.36 -2.89
CA ALA A 67 -12.35 -7.36 -3.93
C ALA A 67 -13.39 -7.45 -5.07
N GLU A 68 -13.91 -8.66 -5.32
CA GLU A 68 -14.93 -8.96 -6.33
C GLU A 68 -16.27 -8.26 -6.03
N LYS A 69 -16.62 -8.03 -4.76
CA LYS A 69 -17.91 -7.47 -4.36
C LYS A 69 -18.14 -6.02 -4.79
N GLY A 70 -17.09 -5.28 -5.15
CA GLY A 70 -17.16 -3.87 -5.56
C GLY A 70 -17.57 -2.88 -4.46
N ASN A 71 -18.26 -3.34 -3.41
CA ASN A 71 -18.64 -2.59 -2.22
C ASN A 71 -18.05 -3.22 -0.95
N ILE A 72 -17.31 -2.42 -0.19
CA ILE A 72 -16.66 -2.84 1.06
C ILE A 72 -17.68 -3.30 2.10
N ALA A 73 -18.82 -2.61 2.23
CA ALA A 73 -19.83 -2.95 3.22
C ALA A 73 -20.42 -4.36 3.00
N ASP A 74 -20.74 -4.67 1.74
CA ASP A 74 -21.30 -5.98 1.36
C ASP A 74 -20.26 -7.09 1.55
N ALA A 75 -19.00 -6.84 1.16
CA ALA A 75 -17.90 -7.77 1.38
C ALA A 75 -17.70 -8.10 2.87
N LEU A 76 -17.76 -7.09 3.74
CA LEU A 76 -17.59 -7.26 5.18
C LEU A 76 -18.74 -8.05 5.81
N HIS A 77 -19.97 -7.81 5.35
CA HIS A 77 -21.19 -8.46 5.83
C HIS A 77 -21.31 -9.91 5.37
N GLU A 78 -21.16 -10.17 4.07
CA GLU A 78 -21.41 -11.50 3.48
C GLU A 78 -20.30 -12.52 3.74
N ARG A 79 -19.08 -12.06 4.05
CA ARG A 79 -17.92 -12.91 4.35
C ARG A 79 -17.59 -13.97 3.27
N PRO A 80 -17.53 -13.62 1.97
CA PRO A 80 -17.15 -14.59 0.93
C PRO A 80 -15.73 -15.14 1.14
N ASP A 81 -14.90 -14.40 1.87
CA ASP A 81 -13.53 -14.72 2.24
C ASP A 81 -13.40 -15.86 3.25
N ALA A 82 -14.38 -16.00 4.16
CA ALA A 82 -14.21 -16.78 5.38
C ALA A 82 -13.77 -18.22 5.12
N PRO A 83 -14.35 -18.97 4.16
CA PRO A 83 -13.97 -20.36 3.98
C PRO A 83 -12.54 -20.52 3.46
N TYR A 84 -12.05 -19.59 2.63
CA TYR A 84 -10.66 -19.57 2.18
C TYR A 84 -9.70 -19.14 3.30
N TYR A 85 -10.08 -18.12 4.07
CA TYR A 85 -9.29 -17.63 5.18
C TYR A 85 -9.15 -18.67 6.30
N ASP A 86 -10.20 -19.42 6.63
CA ASP A 86 -10.17 -20.44 7.68
C ASP A 86 -9.15 -21.54 7.36
N GLU A 87 -9.07 -21.97 6.10
CA GLU A 87 -8.04 -22.89 5.61
C GLU A 87 -6.63 -22.26 5.70
N ALA A 88 -6.47 -21.01 5.25
CA ALA A 88 -5.20 -20.30 5.36
C ALA A 88 -4.71 -20.16 6.81
N ALA A 89 -5.62 -19.78 7.72
CA ALA A 89 -5.35 -19.62 9.14
C ALA A 89 -4.99 -20.96 9.82
N GLY A 90 -5.54 -22.08 9.35
CA GLY A 90 -5.16 -23.42 9.78
C GLY A 90 -3.69 -23.76 9.51
N MET A 91 -3.07 -23.13 8.52
CA MET A 91 -1.65 -23.30 8.16
C MET A 91 -0.73 -22.27 8.84
N LEU A 92 -1.27 -21.38 9.66
CA LEU A 92 -0.49 -20.25 10.20
C LEU A 92 0.76 -20.72 10.96
N GLN A 93 0.67 -21.77 11.78
CA GLN A 93 1.81 -22.30 12.52
C GLN A 93 2.97 -22.73 11.60
N ASP A 94 2.64 -23.39 10.49
CA ASP A 94 3.63 -23.79 9.49
C ASP A 94 4.30 -22.56 8.88
N ILE A 95 3.54 -21.52 8.54
CA ILE A 95 4.05 -20.25 8.00
C ILE A 95 4.95 -19.51 9.00
N LEU A 96 4.61 -19.54 10.28
CA LEU A 96 5.42 -18.88 11.31
C LEU A 96 6.80 -19.54 11.46
N CYS A 97 6.84 -20.88 11.36
CA CYS A 97 8.08 -21.66 11.42
C CYS A 97 8.86 -21.69 10.10
N ASP A 98 8.21 -21.41 8.97
CA ASP A 98 8.83 -21.42 7.65
C ASP A 98 9.84 -20.28 7.46
N TYR A 99 10.98 -20.53 6.81
CA TYR A 99 11.99 -19.51 6.49
C TYR A 99 12.26 -19.44 4.98
N THR A 100 11.19 -19.45 4.19
CA THR A 100 11.25 -19.25 2.74
C THR A 100 10.66 -17.90 2.34
N LEU A 101 10.91 -17.48 1.10
CA LEU A 101 10.28 -16.30 0.52
C LEU A 101 8.74 -16.45 0.45
N GLY A 102 8.24 -17.66 0.21
CA GLY A 102 6.80 -17.92 0.22
C GLY A 102 6.17 -17.69 1.59
N GLY A 103 6.84 -18.12 2.67
CA GLY A 103 6.38 -17.82 4.04
C GLY A 103 6.36 -16.32 4.35
N LEU A 104 7.34 -15.56 3.85
CA LEU A 104 7.32 -14.08 3.92
C LEU A 104 6.12 -13.50 3.14
N GLN A 105 5.89 -13.96 1.92
CA GLN A 105 4.76 -13.52 1.09
C GLN A 105 3.41 -13.85 1.75
N CYS A 106 3.27 -15.01 2.40
CA CYS A 106 2.08 -15.36 3.18
C CYS A 106 1.81 -14.35 4.29
N LEU A 107 2.83 -13.95 5.08
CA LEU A 107 2.66 -12.95 6.15
C LEU A 107 2.22 -11.58 5.59
N ILE A 108 2.77 -11.17 4.43
CA ILE A 108 2.33 -9.95 3.76
C ILE A 108 0.87 -10.07 3.32
N LEU A 109 0.46 -11.20 2.73
CA LEU A 109 -0.93 -11.42 2.33
C LEU A 109 -1.89 -11.52 3.52
N PHE A 110 -1.47 -12.09 4.67
CA PHE A 110 -2.26 -12.02 5.90
C PHE A 110 -2.50 -10.57 6.33
N SER A 111 -1.46 -9.72 6.29
CA SER A 111 -1.60 -8.30 6.57
C SER A 111 -2.58 -7.62 5.61
N ILE A 112 -2.43 -7.83 4.30
CA ILE A 112 -3.32 -7.28 3.27
C ILE A 112 -4.77 -7.76 3.46
N TYR A 113 -4.97 -9.03 3.79
CA TYR A 113 -6.29 -9.55 4.13
C TYR A 113 -6.92 -8.77 5.29
N PHE A 114 -6.19 -8.57 6.39
CA PHE A 114 -6.72 -7.81 7.53
C PHE A 114 -6.95 -6.33 7.21
N MET A 115 -6.14 -5.72 6.34
CA MET A 115 -6.42 -4.37 5.83
C MET A 115 -7.73 -4.32 5.04
N CYS A 116 -7.96 -5.26 4.12
CA CYS A 116 -9.21 -5.38 3.36
C CYS A 116 -10.43 -5.65 4.27
N ARG A 117 -10.19 -6.20 5.47
CA ARG A 117 -11.19 -6.43 6.52
C ARG A 117 -11.38 -5.22 7.46
N LEU A 118 -10.71 -4.09 7.21
CA LEU A 118 -10.68 -2.90 8.08
C LEU A 118 -10.23 -3.21 9.51
N LYS A 119 -9.22 -4.07 9.65
CA LYS A 119 -8.66 -4.57 10.91
C LYS A 119 -7.17 -4.20 11.03
N PRO A 120 -6.85 -2.91 11.22
CA PRO A 120 -5.47 -2.39 11.10
C PRO A 120 -4.52 -2.98 12.15
N CYS A 121 -4.97 -3.19 13.40
CA CYS A 121 -4.10 -3.75 14.44
C CYS A 121 -3.69 -5.20 14.11
N GLN A 122 -4.63 -6.03 13.64
CA GLN A 122 -4.28 -7.38 13.19
C GLN A 122 -3.40 -7.33 11.94
N ALA A 123 -3.66 -6.44 10.99
CA ALA A 123 -2.81 -6.27 9.82
C ALA A 123 -1.37 -5.92 10.22
N HIS A 124 -1.23 -5.08 11.24
CA HIS A 124 0.05 -4.66 11.78
C HIS A 124 0.82 -5.82 12.44
N ASP A 125 0.15 -6.69 13.19
CA ASP A 125 0.82 -7.86 13.80
C ASP A 125 1.55 -8.71 12.73
N TYR A 126 0.87 -9.01 11.61
CA TYR A 126 1.48 -9.80 10.54
C TYR A 126 2.55 -9.02 9.75
N ILE A 127 2.38 -7.70 9.56
CA ILE A 127 3.38 -6.92 8.83
C ILE A 127 4.67 -6.77 9.61
N LEU A 128 4.62 -6.66 10.95
CA LEU A 128 5.83 -6.68 11.78
C LEU A 128 6.58 -8.00 11.67
N MET A 129 5.86 -9.12 11.68
CA MET A 129 6.46 -10.44 11.49
C MET A 129 7.11 -10.56 10.11
N ALA A 130 6.44 -10.07 9.06
CA ALA A 130 6.99 -10.01 7.71
C ALA A 130 8.25 -9.12 7.66
N SER A 131 8.23 -7.96 8.33
CA SER A 131 9.35 -7.02 8.40
C SER A 131 10.59 -7.66 9.00
N PHE A 132 10.48 -8.27 10.18
CA PHE A 132 11.62 -8.96 10.80
C PHE A 132 12.15 -10.10 9.93
N LYS A 133 11.26 -10.87 9.28
CA LYS A 133 11.67 -11.95 8.37
C LYS A 133 12.41 -11.40 7.15
N ALA A 134 11.88 -10.38 6.47
CA ALA A 134 12.50 -9.73 5.33
C ALA A 134 13.88 -9.14 5.68
N GLN A 135 13.97 -8.39 6.78
CA GLN A 135 15.23 -7.81 7.27
C GLN A 135 16.27 -8.90 7.56
N ASN A 136 15.87 -10.03 8.17
CA ASN A 136 16.79 -11.14 8.44
C ASN A 136 17.27 -11.81 7.15
N MET A 137 16.41 -12.00 6.15
CA MET A 137 16.78 -12.58 4.87
C MET A 137 17.76 -11.69 4.09
N LEU A 138 17.56 -10.37 4.14
CA LEU A 138 18.47 -9.37 3.56
C LEU A 138 19.85 -9.39 4.26
N LYS A 139 19.87 -9.37 5.60
CA LYS A 139 21.13 -9.38 6.38
C LYS A 139 21.93 -10.66 6.20
N SER A 140 21.26 -11.79 6.16
CA SER A 140 21.90 -13.10 5.96
C SER A 140 22.33 -13.34 4.51
N ARG A 141 21.96 -12.44 3.58
CA ARG A 141 22.16 -12.62 2.13
C ARG A 141 21.64 -13.99 1.68
N THR A 142 20.40 -14.31 2.08
CA THR A 142 19.78 -15.62 1.84
C THR A 142 19.82 -16.01 0.36
N PHE A 143 19.74 -15.03 -0.54
CA PHE A 143 19.77 -15.21 -1.99
C PHE A 143 20.98 -14.50 -2.60
N SER A 144 21.49 -15.04 -3.72
CA SER A 144 22.52 -14.35 -4.51
C SER A 144 21.94 -13.09 -5.17
N ASP A 145 22.74 -12.03 -5.26
CA ASP A 145 22.30 -10.70 -5.72
C ASP A 145 21.58 -10.74 -7.08
N ASP A 146 22.03 -11.58 -8.01
CA ASP A 146 21.47 -11.72 -9.37
C ASP A 146 20.30 -12.72 -9.50
N SER A 147 19.79 -13.27 -8.40
CA SER A 147 18.69 -14.24 -8.46
C SER A 147 17.31 -13.56 -8.57
N SER A 148 16.36 -14.20 -9.27
CA SER A 148 14.95 -13.77 -9.27
C SER A 148 14.33 -13.73 -7.87
N GLN A 149 14.87 -14.53 -6.93
CA GLN A 149 14.46 -14.54 -5.53
C GLN A 149 14.98 -13.32 -4.76
N SER A 150 16.16 -12.79 -5.10
CA SER A 150 16.68 -11.53 -4.56
C SER A 150 15.77 -10.36 -4.91
N GLU A 151 15.39 -10.24 -6.19
CA GLU A 151 14.46 -9.19 -6.62
C GLU A 151 13.07 -9.36 -5.98
N SER A 152 12.58 -10.60 -5.84
CA SER A 152 11.30 -10.85 -5.15
C SER A 152 11.36 -10.52 -3.66
N LEU A 153 12.49 -10.73 -3.00
CA LEU A 153 12.74 -10.30 -1.63
C LEU A 153 12.76 -8.77 -1.52
N GLN A 154 13.37 -8.06 -2.48
CA GLN A 154 13.34 -6.59 -2.53
C GLN A 154 11.90 -6.08 -2.66
N ARG A 155 11.09 -6.64 -3.57
CA ARG A 155 9.66 -6.31 -3.68
C ARG A 155 8.91 -6.56 -2.38
N ALA A 156 9.14 -7.71 -1.75
CA ALA A 156 8.52 -8.04 -0.47
C ALA A 156 8.91 -7.02 0.62
N TYR A 157 10.18 -6.65 0.71
CA TYR A 157 10.67 -5.62 1.63
C TYR A 157 9.95 -4.28 1.41
N TRP A 158 9.90 -3.79 0.16
CA TRP A 158 9.24 -2.52 -0.14
C TRP A 158 7.74 -2.56 0.11
N ALA A 159 7.07 -3.68 -0.17
CA ALA A 159 5.65 -3.85 0.16
C ALA A 159 5.42 -3.80 1.68
N VAL A 160 6.28 -4.45 2.47
CA VAL A 160 6.23 -4.36 3.94
C VAL A 160 6.41 -2.91 4.40
N LEU A 161 7.42 -2.20 3.88
CA LEU A 161 7.68 -0.80 4.24
C LEU A 161 6.48 0.09 3.94
N LEU A 162 5.85 -0.06 2.77
CA LEU A 162 4.66 0.72 2.40
C LEU A 162 3.48 0.45 3.35
N ILE A 163 3.19 -0.82 3.62
CA ILE A 163 2.07 -1.22 4.48
C ILE A 163 2.28 -0.78 5.93
N GLU A 164 3.46 -1.05 6.49
CA GLU A 164 3.81 -0.67 7.86
C GLU A 164 3.70 0.86 8.03
N SER A 165 4.24 1.62 7.08
CA SER A 165 4.18 3.09 7.12
C SER A 165 2.75 3.63 6.99
N GLU A 166 1.89 3.03 6.15
CA GLU A 166 0.50 3.46 6.03
C GLU A 166 -0.30 3.23 7.33
N LEU A 167 0.00 2.15 8.06
CA LEU A 167 -0.62 1.86 9.36
C LEU A 167 -0.10 2.78 10.47
N ALA A 168 1.23 2.97 10.55
CA ALA A 168 1.89 3.75 11.58
C ALA A 168 1.52 5.24 11.57
N VAL A 169 1.26 5.84 10.40
CA VAL A 169 0.87 7.26 10.30
C VAL A 169 -0.48 7.55 10.99
N GLN A 170 -1.33 6.53 11.18
CA GLN A 170 -2.67 6.71 11.77
C GLN A 170 -2.78 6.19 13.21
N LEU A 171 -1.92 5.24 13.59
CA LEU A 171 -1.96 4.55 14.86
C LEU A 171 -0.59 4.59 15.50
N ASP A 172 -0.56 4.95 16.78
CA ASP A 172 0.63 4.85 17.61
C ASP A 172 0.90 3.37 17.92
N LEU A 173 1.64 2.71 17.01
CA LEU A 173 1.95 1.28 17.04
C LEU A 173 3.47 1.06 17.12
N ALA A 174 3.85 -0.13 17.59
CA ALA A 174 5.27 -0.48 17.68
C ALA A 174 5.92 -0.60 16.30
N GLU A 175 7.09 0.01 16.11
CA GLU A 175 7.82 -0.05 14.85
C GLU A 175 8.76 -1.26 14.77
N SER A 176 8.95 -1.80 13.56
CA SER A 176 10.00 -2.79 13.29
C SER A 176 11.38 -2.19 13.05
N GLY A 177 11.45 -0.88 12.83
CA GLY A 177 12.65 -0.17 12.40
C GLY A 177 13.05 -0.45 10.94
N ILE A 178 12.11 -0.87 10.09
CA ILE A 178 12.36 -1.21 8.68
C ILE A 178 13.07 -0.09 7.91
N TRP A 179 12.75 1.17 8.22
CA TRP A 179 13.36 2.36 7.60
C TRP A 179 14.88 2.41 7.71
N LYS A 180 15.50 1.72 8.67
CA LYS A 180 16.98 1.70 8.83
C LYS A 180 17.73 1.08 7.63
N TYR A 181 17.03 0.37 6.75
CA TYR A 181 17.65 -0.33 5.62
C TYR A 181 17.24 0.24 4.26
N ASP A 182 16.37 1.24 4.20
CA ASP A 182 15.77 1.69 2.95
C ASP A 182 16.82 2.21 1.95
N ASP A 183 17.85 2.91 2.43
CA ASP A 183 18.99 3.38 1.62
C ASP A 183 19.84 2.25 1.04
N ASN A 184 19.83 1.07 1.67
CA ASN A 184 20.68 -0.07 1.30
C ASN A 184 19.93 -1.14 0.49
N VAL A 185 18.60 -1.13 0.47
CA VAL A 185 17.80 -2.05 -0.33
C VAL A 185 17.58 -1.44 -1.71
N PRO A 186 18.01 -2.09 -2.82
CA PRO A 186 17.75 -1.59 -4.15
C PRO A 186 16.26 -1.42 -4.44
N LEU A 187 15.91 -0.44 -5.27
CA LEU A 187 14.56 -0.33 -5.80
C LEU A 187 14.25 -1.55 -6.69
N PRO A 188 13.03 -2.09 -6.62
CA PRO A 188 12.68 -3.30 -7.35
C PRO A 188 12.62 -3.01 -8.84
N ALA A 189 13.35 -3.79 -9.64
CA ALA A 189 13.31 -3.68 -11.10
C ALA A 189 11.93 -4.06 -11.67
N GLY A 190 11.16 -4.88 -10.94
CA GLY A 190 9.84 -5.35 -11.36
C GLY A 190 9.92 -6.36 -12.51
N ASP A 191 11.05 -7.03 -12.67
CA ASP A 191 11.16 -8.22 -13.51
C ASP A 191 10.38 -9.35 -12.84
N HIS A 192 9.81 -10.30 -13.60
CA HIS A 192 9.22 -11.51 -12.99
C HIS A 192 7.97 -11.29 -12.10
N ILE A 193 7.32 -10.13 -12.16
CA ILE A 193 6.01 -9.88 -11.51
C ILE A 193 4.94 -10.80 -12.14
N TRP A 194 4.09 -11.42 -11.33
CA TRP A 194 2.96 -12.22 -11.84
C TRP A 194 2.02 -11.40 -12.73
N GLN A 195 1.60 -12.00 -13.84
CA GLN A 195 0.59 -11.49 -14.76
C GLN A 195 -0.60 -12.44 -14.76
N HIS A 196 -1.79 -11.94 -14.45
CA HIS A 196 -3.01 -12.70 -14.70
C HIS A 196 -3.37 -12.60 -16.19
N PRO A 197 -3.60 -13.72 -16.90
CA PRO A 197 -4.07 -13.67 -18.27
C PRO A 197 -5.41 -12.94 -18.29
N ALA A 198 -5.55 -11.90 -19.12
CA ALA A 198 -6.85 -11.30 -19.39
C ALA A 198 -7.73 -12.37 -20.06
N GLU A 199 -8.65 -12.96 -19.31
CA GLU A 199 -9.69 -13.80 -19.91
C GLU A 199 -10.59 -12.88 -20.74
N THR A 200 -10.81 -13.23 -22.02
CA THR A 200 -11.65 -12.50 -23.00
C THR A 200 -13.14 -12.45 -22.65
N ASP A 201 -13.55 -12.79 -21.44
CA ASP A 201 -14.94 -12.80 -21.02
C ASP A 201 -15.35 -11.46 -20.38
N VAL A 202 -15.90 -10.63 -21.28
CA VAL A 202 -16.69 -9.41 -21.07
C VAL A 202 -17.41 -9.30 -19.71
N SER A 203 -16.83 -8.53 -18.79
CA SER A 203 -17.55 -7.88 -17.70
C SER A 203 -17.55 -6.36 -17.92
N PRO A 204 -18.70 -5.66 -18.03
CA PRO A 204 -18.74 -4.28 -18.54
C PRO A 204 -18.19 -3.18 -17.62
N ASP A 205 -17.76 -3.51 -16.39
CA ASP A 205 -17.51 -2.55 -15.31
C ASP A 205 -16.03 -2.39 -14.93
N SER A 206 -15.12 -2.95 -15.72
CA SER A 206 -13.67 -2.85 -15.47
C SER A 206 -13.08 -1.70 -16.27
N HIS A 207 -12.77 -0.58 -15.59
CA HIS A 207 -12.03 0.55 -16.20
C HIS A 207 -10.60 0.19 -16.65
N MET A 208 -10.15 -1.05 -16.41
CA MET A 208 -8.88 -1.62 -16.87
C MET A 208 -8.98 -2.33 -18.23
N ASP A 209 -10.20 -2.53 -18.77
CA ASP A 209 -10.49 -3.36 -19.96
C ASP A 209 -9.89 -2.85 -21.28
N HIS A 210 -9.16 -1.73 -21.26
CA HIS A 210 -8.53 -1.15 -22.44
C HIS A 210 -7.00 -1.19 -22.44
N LEU A 211 -6.36 -1.64 -21.35
CA LEU A 211 -4.90 -1.73 -21.29
C LEU A 211 -4.42 -3.09 -21.78
N SER A 212 -3.35 -3.10 -22.58
CA SER A 212 -2.69 -4.35 -22.93
C SER A 212 -2.05 -5.00 -21.68
N PRO A 213 -1.85 -6.33 -21.64
CA PRO A 213 -1.18 -7.00 -20.51
C PRO A 213 0.23 -6.46 -20.23
N GLN A 214 0.91 -5.96 -21.27
CA GLN A 214 2.23 -5.33 -21.12
C GLN A 214 2.11 -3.95 -20.47
N ASP A 215 1.10 -3.16 -20.85
CA ASP A 215 0.86 -1.85 -20.26
C ASP A 215 0.41 -1.96 -18.79
N SER A 216 -0.41 -2.96 -18.45
CA SER A 216 -0.82 -3.21 -17.06
C SER A 216 0.37 -3.58 -16.17
N THR A 217 1.29 -4.41 -16.67
CA THR A 217 2.53 -4.77 -15.94
C THR A 217 3.43 -3.56 -15.75
N ASN A 218 3.65 -2.79 -16.82
CA ASN A 218 4.46 -1.57 -16.76
C ASN A 218 3.85 -0.54 -15.80
N LEU A 219 2.52 -0.44 -15.77
CA LEU A 219 1.77 0.40 -14.86
C LEU A 219 1.96 -0.04 -13.41
N THR A 220 1.77 -1.33 -13.08
CA THR A 220 1.98 -1.86 -11.71
C THR A 220 3.41 -1.59 -11.24
N ARG A 221 4.42 -1.87 -12.07
CA ARG A 221 5.83 -1.57 -11.76
C ARG A 221 6.03 -0.07 -11.51
N SER A 222 5.55 0.76 -12.43
CA SER A 222 5.73 2.22 -12.34
C SER A 222 5.04 2.81 -11.12
N TYR A 223 3.83 2.33 -10.80
CA TYR A 223 3.08 2.73 -9.62
C TYR A 223 3.84 2.37 -8.35
N PHE A 224 4.31 1.13 -8.24
CA PHE A 224 5.01 0.65 -7.06
C PHE A 224 6.28 1.49 -6.78
N MET A 225 7.06 1.81 -7.82
CA MET A 225 8.21 2.72 -7.68
C MET A 225 7.81 4.14 -7.30
N ALA A 226 6.76 4.68 -7.93
CA ALA A 226 6.25 6.02 -7.64
C ALA A 226 5.76 6.13 -6.18
N GLU A 227 5.07 5.11 -5.68
CA GLU A 227 4.56 5.02 -4.31
C GLU A 227 5.71 4.91 -3.29
N ILE A 228 6.76 4.12 -3.56
CA ILE A 228 7.96 4.08 -2.71
C ILE A 228 8.61 5.47 -2.60
N ALA A 229 8.77 6.16 -3.73
CA ALA A 229 9.34 7.51 -3.74
C ALA A 229 8.44 8.52 -3.01
N MET A 230 7.12 8.45 -3.20
CA MET A 230 6.15 9.25 -2.47
C MET A 230 6.21 8.97 -0.96
N ARG A 231 6.36 7.72 -0.55
CA ARG A 231 6.48 7.34 0.87
C ARG A 231 7.70 7.97 1.54
N ARG A 232 8.85 7.91 0.87
CA ARG A 232 10.09 8.58 1.31
C ARG A 232 9.93 10.09 1.40
N MET A 233 9.11 10.69 0.54
CA MET A 233 8.84 12.13 0.59
C MET A 233 7.96 12.50 1.77
N LEU A 234 6.86 11.78 1.99
CA LEU A 234 5.99 11.94 3.16
C LEU A 234 6.75 11.83 4.47
N GLN A 235 7.69 10.87 4.58
CA GLN A 235 8.53 10.71 5.76
C GLN A 235 9.37 11.96 6.09
N ARG A 236 9.76 12.74 5.07
CA ARG A 236 10.58 13.94 5.24
C ARG A 236 9.74 15.19 5.54
N CYS A 237 8.42 15.16 5.37
CA CYS A 237 7.57 16.32 5.61
C CYS A 237 7.61 16.82 7.06
N THR A 238 7.87 15.92 8.02
CA THR A 238 8.06 16.28 9.45
C THR A 238 9.24 17.23 9.67
N THR A 239 10.18 17.33 8.73
CA THR A 239 11.34 18.23 8.81
C THR A 239 11.03 19.69 8.48
N SER A 240 9.82 20.03 8.00
CA SER A 240 9.40 21.44 7.78
C SER A 240 9.13 22.22 9.08
N VAL A 241 9.51 21.63 10.22
CA VAL A 241 9.43 22.22 11.55
C VAL A 241 10.85 22.45 12.08
N SER A 242 11.08 23.64 12.63
CA SER A 242 12.29 24.02 13.35
C SER A 242 11.99 24.22 14.84
N LYS A 243 13.00 24.07 15.72
CA LYS A 243 12.86 24.40 17.14
C LYS A 243 13.39 25.80 17.40
N SER A 244 12.55 26.65 18.00
CA SER A 244 12.97 27.96 18.50
C SER A 244 13.84 27.82 19.76
N ALA A 245 14.56 28.88 20.13
CA ALA A 245 15.40 28.93 21.34
C ALA A 245 14.63 28.63 22.64
N GLY A 246 13.30 28.81 22.63
CA GLY A 246 12.40 28.44 23.73
C GLY A 246 11.77 27.05 23.61
N GLY A 247 12.25 26.18 22.72
CA GLY A 247 11.72 24.81 22.54
C GLY A 247 10.41 24.70 21.75
N HIS A 248 9.84 25.81 21.29
CA HIS A 248 8.59 25.83 20.52
C HIS A 248 8.85 25.42 19.07
N LEU A 249 7.90 24.70 18.47
CA LEU A 249 7.94 24.31 17.07
C LEU A 249 7.58 25.52 16.19
N GLN A 250 8.45 25.85 15.24
CA GLN A 250 8.28 26.96 14.31
C GLN A 250 8.34 26.45 12.88
N TYR A 251 7.37 26.86 12.05
CA TYR A 251 7.34 26.57 10.64
C TYR A 251 8.61 27.08 9.95
N ALA A 252 9.24 26.22 9.15
CA ALA A 252 10.45 26.51 8.41
C ALA A 252 10.14 26.72 6.92
N PRO A 253 9.84 27.96 6.46
CA PRO A 253 9.35 28.21 5.11
C PRO A 253 10.35 27.81 4.02
N LEU A 254 11.65 27.94 4.26
CA LEU A 254 12.69 27.53 3.31
C LEU A 254 12.72 26.01 3.12
N ILE A 255 12.56 25.24 4.20
CA ILE A 255 12.50 23.77 4.14
C ILE A 255 11.22 23.34 3.42
N ALA A 256 10.10 23.98 3.75
CA ALA A 256 8.82 23.71 3.09
C ALA A 256 8.85 23.99 1.59
N ALA A 257 9.49 25.08 1.16
CA ALA A 257 9.67 25.41 -0.26
C ALA A 257 10.53 24.36 -0.99
N GLU A 258 11.60 23.87 -0.35
CA GLU A 258 12.45 22.80 -0.89
C GLU A 258 11.69 21.46 -0.99
N LEU A 259 10.92 21.10 0.03
CA LEU A 259 10.07 19.90 0.00
C LEU A 259 8.99 20.01 -1.10
N GLU A 260 8.38 21.18 -1.30
CA GLU A 260 7.44 21.43 -2.40
C GLU A 260 8.14 21.30 -3.77
N LEU A 261 9.38 21.76 -3.91
CA LEU A 261 10.16 21.59 -5.14
C LEU A 261 10.40 20.10 -5.44
N GLN A 262 10.88 19.33 -4.47
CA GLN A 262 11.12 17.89 -4.63
C GLN A 262 9.85 17.11 -4.98
N LEU A 263 8.71 17.52 -4.42
CA LEU A 263 7.40 16.95 -4.75
C LEU A 263 6.98 17.25 -6.19
N ASN A 264 7.26 18.46 -6.68
CA ASN A 264 7.02 18.81 -8.07
C ASN A 264 7.93 18.02 -9.02
N GLU A 265 9.22 17.86 -8.68
CA GLU A 265 10.15 17.04 -9.46
C GLU A 265 9.71 15.58 -9.51
N TRP A 266 9.33 14.99 -8.37
CA TRP A 266 8.76 13.63 -8.32
C TRP A 266 7.57 13.49 -9.28
N TYR A 267 6.66 14.47 -9.29
CA TYR A 267 5.52 14.48 -10.19
C TYR A 267 5.94 14.53 -11.67
N ASP A 268 6.95 15.34 -12.00
CA ASP A 268 7.42 15.49 -13.38
C ASP A 268 8.09 14.20 -13.90
N TYR A 269 8.68 13.39 -13.02
CA TYR A 269 9.22 12.07 -13.36
C TYR A 269 8.16 10.98 -13.51
N LEU A 270 6.89 11.23 -13.18
CA LEU A 270 5.84 10.23 -13.36
C LEU A 270 5.63 9.91 -14.84
N PRO A 271 5.53 8.61 -15.20
CA PRO A 271 5.14 8.19 -16.55
C PRO A 271 3.77 8.74 -16.95
N PRO A 272 3.49 8.93 -18.26
CA PRO A 272 2.23 9.51 -18.74
C PRO A 272 0.97 8.84 -18.19
N LEU A 273 0.98 7.51 -18.02
CA LEU A 273 -0.16 6.74 -17.49
C LEU A 273 -0.47 7.03 -16.00
N LEU A 274 0.50 7.58 -15.25
CA LEU A 274 0.39 7.90 -13.83
C LEU A 274 0.32 9.41 -13.57
N ARG A 275 0.32 10.24 -14.60
CA ARG A 275 0.16 11.70 -14.44
C ARG A 275 -1.30 12.06 -14.19
N PHE A 276 -1.52 13.07 -13.35
CA PHE A 276 -2.84 13.51 -12.90
C PHE A 276 -2.89 15.02 -12.72
N GLN A 277 -4.09 15.59 -12.65
CA GLN A 277 -4.25 17.01 -12.37
C GLN A 277 -3.85 17.32 -10.92
N LYS A 278 -2.84 18.18 -10.68
CA LYS A 278 -2.32 18.49 -9.33
C LYS A 278 -3.37 19.09 -8.38
N SER A 279 -4.22 19.97 -8.89
CA SER A 279 -5.25 20.68 -8.11
C SER A 279 -6.60 20.57 -8.82
N PRO A 280 -7.32 19.44 -8.66
CA PRO A 280 -8.60 19.21 -9.33
C PRO A 280 -9.71 20.05 -8.67
N PRO A 281 -10.35 20.99 -9.39
CA PRO A 281 -11.42 21.81 -8.82
C PRO A 281 -12.73 21.04 -8.68
N LYS A 282 -12.90 19.91 -9.37
CA LYS A 282 -14.13 19.11 -9.43
C LYS A 282 -13.81 17.62 -9.60
N VAL A 283 -14.76 16.78 -9.19
CA VAL A 283 -14.67 15.31 -9.28
C VAL A 283 -14.40 14.81 -10.70
N SER A 284 -14.92 15.48 -11.73
CA SER A 284 -14.71 15.11 -13.14
C SER A 284 -13.27 15.22 -13.63
N GLU A 285 -12.41 15.92 -12.88
CA GLU A 285 -11.00 16.15 -13.19
C GLU A 285 -10.07 15.25 -12.35
N LEU A 286 -10.65 14.35 -11.55
CA LEU A 286 -9.90 13.33 -10.83
C LEU A 286 -9.41 12.24 -11.79
N ALA A 287 -8.28 11.62 -11.43
CA ALA A 287 -7.79 10.48 -12.18
C ALA A 287 -8.80 9.32 -12.15
N ILE A 288 -8.96 8.66 -13.29
CA ILE A 288 -9.92 7.55 -13.46
C ILE A 288 -9.33 6.24 -12.91
N LEU A 289 -8.05 6.02 -13.18
CA LEU A 289 -7.36 4.80 -12.79
C LEU A 289 -7.09 4.81 -11.27
N PRO A 290 -7.44 3.74 -10.52
CA PRO A 290 -7.32 3.74 -9.05
C PRO A 290 -5.91 4.04 -8.54
N THR A 291 -4.88 3.46 -9.15
CA THR A 291 -3.47 3.69 -8.76
C THR A 291 -3.06 5.15 -8.96
N THR A 292 -3.49 5.77 -10.06
CA THR A 292 -3.22 7.18 -10.35
C THR A 292 -3.99 8.11 -9.42
N LEU A 293 -5.26 7.78 -9.13
CA LEU A 293 -6.10 8.51 -8.18
C LEU A 293 -5.55 8.46 -6.76
N PHE A 294 -4.97 7.32 -6.36
CA PHE A 294 -4.27 7.20 -5.09
C PHE A 294 -2.99 8.05 -5.05
N LEU A 295 -2.17 8.06 -6.11
CA LEU A 295 -1.02 8.97 -6.20
C LEU A 295 -1.43 10.45 -6.13
N GLN A 296 -2.53 10.82 -6.79
CA GLN A 296 -3.12 12.17 -6.69
C GLN A 296 -3.52 12.49 -5.25
N THR A 297 -4.11 11.53 -4.55
CA THR A 297 -4.46 11.65 -3.13
C THR A 297 -3.22 11.83 -2.26
N GLN A 298 -2.17 11.03 -2.46
CA GLN A 298 -0.92 11.13 -1.69
C GLN A 298 -0.15 12.42 -2.00
N TYR A 299 -0.20 12.92 -3.23
CA TYR A 299 0.38 14.21 -3.60
C TYR A 299 -0.22 15.35 -2.78
N SER A 300 -1.56 15.46 -2.73
CA SER A 300 -2.21 16.48 -1.88
C SER A 300 -1.94 16.22 -0.39
N ALA A 301 -1.95 14.96 0.07
CA ALA A 301 -1.58 14.63 1.46
C ALA A 301 -0.16 15.09 1.81
N CYS A 302 0.79 14.96 0.88
CA CYS A 302 2.16 15.42 1.04
C CYS A 302 2.22 16.95 1.17
N LYS A 303 1.52 17.70 0.30
CA LYS A 303 1.45 19.16 0.41
C LYS A 303 0.82 19.62 1.73
N ILE A 304 -0.26 18.97 2.15
CA ILE A 304 -0.89 19.23 3.44
C ILE A 304 0.11 19.01 4.57
N SER A 305 0.90 17.93 4.52
CA SER A 305 1.91 17.62 5.53
C SER A 305 3.02 18.67 5.57
N ILE A 306 3.46 19.16 4.40
CA ILE A 306 4.47 20.21 4.27
C ILE A 306 4.00 21.52 4.93
N PHE A 307 2.74 21.91 4.69
CA PHE A 307 2.20 23.20 5.15
C PHE A 307 1.46 23.16 6.48
N TRP A 308 1.14 21.99 7.01
CA TRP A 308 0.49 21.83 8.30
C TRP A 308 1.17 22.59 9.46
N PRO A 309 2.50 22.65 9.57
CA PRO A 309 3.12 23.40 10.65
C PRO A 309 2.88 24.91 10.58
N ALA A 310 2.60 25.46 9.39
CA ALA A 310 2.21 26.87 9.26
C ALA A 310 0.85 27.13 9.93
N ILE A 311 -0.14 26.24 9.68
CA ILE A 311 -1.46 26.27 10.34
C ILE A 311 -1.29 26.11 11.85
N TYR A 312 -0.50 25.13 12.28
CA TYR A 312 -0.24 24.87 13.68
C TYR A 312 0.33 26.10 14.39
N GLN A 313 1.37 26.72 13.82
CA GLN A 313 1.98 27.93 14.37
C GLN A 313 1.00 29.11 14.43
N ALA A 314 0.17 29.30 13.40
CA ALA A 314 -0.84 30.35 13.39
C ALA A 314 -1.89 30.14 14.51
N ILE A 315 -2.28 28.90 14.76
CA ILE A 315 -3.21 28.53 15.84
C ILE A 315 -2.55 28.75 17.21
N GLU A 316 -1.32 28.26 17.39
CA GLU A 316 -0.59 28.33 18.66
C GLU A 316 -0.31 29.79 19.08
N THR A 317 0.14 30.61 18.14
CA THR A 317 0.48 32.02 18.41
C THR A 317 -0.73 32.95 18.40
N GLY A 318 -1.87 32.49 17.86
CA GLY A 318 -3.08 33.31 17.66
C GLY A 318 -2.89 34.47 16.68
N THR A 319 -1.79 34.50 15.92
CA THR A 319 -1.46 35.55 14.95
C THR A 319 -0.78 34.95 13.72
N ALA A 320 -0.92 35.57 12.56
CA ALA A 320 -0.21 35.17 11.35
C ALA A 320 0.19 36.42 10.57
N ASN A 321 1.47 36.53 10.21
CA ASN A 321 1.94 37.55 9.28
C ASN A 321 1.59 37.15 7.84
N ASP A 322 1.79 38.05 6.88
CA ASP A 322 1.43 37.82 5.47
C ASP A 322 2.12 36.57 4.88
N GLU A 323 3.37 36.30 5.28
CA GLU A 323 4.11 35.11 4.85
C GLU A 323 3.48 33.83 5.38
N LEU A 324 3.16 33.75 6.68
CA LEU A 324 2.51 32.58 7.29
C LEU A 324 1.10 32.37 6.72
N LEU A 325 0.34 33.46 6.53
CA LEU A 325 -0.98 33.42 5.91
C LEU A 325 -0.95 32.80 4.51
N HIS A 326 0.04 33.15 3.69
CA HIS A 326 0.21 32.56 2.36
C HIS A 326 0.34 31.02 2.40
N TYR A 327 1.08 30.48 3.38
CA TYR A 327 1.22 29.02 3.54
C TYR A 327 -0.03 28.37 4.14
N CYS A 328 -0.76 29.09 5.00
CA CYS A 328 -2.07 28.65 5.48
C CYS A 328 -3.09 28.54 4.32
N GLU A 329 -3.09 29.49 3.39
CA GLU A 329 -3.93 29.43 2.18
C GLU A 329 -3.57 28.22 1.31
N LYS A 330 -2.27 28.00 1.03
CA LYS A 330 -1.80 26.81 0.32
C LYS A 330 -2.25 25.51 0.99
N PHE A 331 -2.21 25.43 2.32
CA PHE A 331 -2.71 24.27 3.06
C PHE A 331 -4.20 24.04 2.78
N LEU A 332 -5.03 25.09 2.86
CA LEU A 332 -6.48 24.97 2.70
C LEU A 332 -6.87 24.54 1.28
N ASP A 333 -6.24 25.11 0.26
CA ASP A 333 -6.46 24.74 -1.14
C ASP A 333 -6.14 23.26 -1.40
N GLU A 334 -5.04 22.78 -0.81
CA GLU A 334 -4.62 21.38 -0.94
C GLU A 334 -5.47 20.44 -0.10
N TYR A 335 -5.96 20.88 1.06
CA TYR A 335 -6.91 20.13 1.87
C TYR A 335 -8.20 19.85 1.10
N MET A 336 -8.72 20.84 0.38
CA MET A 336 -9.90 20.64 -0.48
C MET A 336 -9.63 19.64 -1.61
N SER A 337 -8.47 19.74 -2.26
CA SER A 337 -8.03 18.80 -3.31
C SER A 337 -7.90 17.37 -2.77
N PHE A 338 -7.31 17.22 -1.58
CA PHE A 338 -7.18 15.94 -0.89
C PHE A 338 -8.53 15.33 -0.55
N VAL A 339 -9.44 16.10 0.04
CA VAL A 339 -10.78 15.61 0.42
C VAL A 339 -11.52 15.05 -0.80
N LEU A 340 -11.47 15.76 -1.93
CA LEU A 340 -12.05 15.29 -3.19
C LEU A 340 -11.42 13.97 -3.66
N ALA A 341 -10.10 13.92 -3.77
CA ALA A 341 -9.38 12.74 -4.26
C ALA A 341 -9.51 11.53 -3.31
N ALA A 342 -9.35 11.73 -2.00
CA ALA A 342 -9.46 10.68 -0.99
C ALA A 342 -10.86 10.05 -0.96
N SER A 343 -11.92 10.86 -1.09
CA SER A 343 -13.31 10.36 -1.12
C SER A 343 -13.59 9.45 -2.32
N ALA A 344 -12.95 9.74 -3.47
CA ALA A 344 -13.03 8.91 -4.66
C ALA A 344 -12.14 7.65 -4.54
N SER A 345 -10.92 7.80 -4.02
CA SER A 345 -9.98 6.70 -3.76
C SER A 345 -10.55 5.64 -2.82
N LEU A 346 -11.34 6.03 -1.81
CA LEU A 346 -11.96 5.10 -0.85
C LEU A 346 -12.81 4.02 -1.53
N LYS A 347 -13.41 4.33 -2.68
CA LYS A 347 -14.26 3.42 -3.43
C LYS A 347 -13.48 2.40 -4.27
N SER A 348 -12.20 2.66 -4.51
CA SER A 348 -11.39 1.91 -5.49
C SER A 348 -10.10 1.32 -4.92
N CYS A 349 -9.68 1.74 -3.73
CA CYS A 349 -8.48 1.24 -3.06
C CYS A 349 -8.84 0.47 -1.79
N LEU A 350 -9.22 -0.80 -1.94
CA LEU A 350 -9.65 -1.65 -0.82
C LEU A 350 -8.58 -1.78 0.28
N PRO A 351 -7.28 -2.04 -0.03
CA PRO A 351 -6.27 -2.19 1.03
C PRO A 351 -6.05 -0.93 1.86
N ASN A 352 -6.20 0.26 1.27
CA ASN A 352 -5.97 1.53 1.98
C ASN A 352 -7.27 2.21 2.40
N ALA A 353 -8.42 1.54 2.30
CA ALA A 353 -9.72 2.11 2.62
C ALA A 353 -9.80 2.59 4.07
N TRP A 354 -9.26 1.81 5.01
CA TRP A 354 -9.19 2.21 6.42
C TRP A 354 -8.32 3.47 6.60
N THR A 355 -7.12 3.51 6.02
CA THR A 355 -6.19 4.63 6.16
C THR A 355 -6.77 5.92 5.57
N LEU A 356 -7.41 5.84 4.40
CA LEU A 356 -8.10 6.97 3.78
C LEU A 356 -9.27 7.46 4.64
N ALA A 357 -10.05 6.56 5.25
CA ALA A 357 -11.14 6.93 6.14
C ALA A 357 -10.65 7.52 7.48
N ALA A 358 -9.52 7.04 8.00
CA ALA A 358 -8.92 7.55 9.23
C ALA A 358 -8.42 8.99 9.06
N ARG A 359 -7.74 9.29 7.94
CA ARG A 359 -7.29 10.64 7.57
C ARG A 359 -8.43 11.65 7.39
N TYR A 360 -9.64 11.16 7.09
CA TYR A 360 -10.84 11.99 6.95
C TYR A 360 -11.45 12.40 8.31
N ASN A 361 -11.38 11.52 9.31
CA ASN A 361 -12.07 11.70 10.59
C ASN A 361 -11.15 12.20 11.73
N MET A 362 -9.87 11.88 11.68
CA MET A 362 -8.89 12.42 12.62
C MET A 362 -8.12 13.53 11.92
N GLY A 363 -8.30 14.78 12.38
CA GLY A 363 -7.38 15.85 12.05
C GLY A 363 -5.95 15.33 12.23
N PHE A 364 -5.14 15.46 11.18
CA PHE A 364 -3.87 14.78 11.01
C PHE A 364 -3.05 14.69 12.31
N ARG A 365 -2.91 13.48 12.88
CA ARG A 365 -1.99 13.21 13.99
C ARG A 365 -0.57 13.12 13.45
N PHE A 366 0.03 14.26 13.09
CA PHE A 366 1.45 14.32 12.72
C PHE A 366 2.41 14.41 13.92
N TYR A 367 1.91 14.51 15.16
CA TYR A 367 2.71 15.08 16.26
C TYR A 367 2.95 14.20 17.50
N HIS A 368 2.60 12.91 17.51
CA HIS A 368 2.89 12.10 18.72
C HIS A 368 4.38 11.69 18.86
N GLU A 369 5.20 11.86 17.80
CA GLU A 369 6.63 11.48 17.78
C GLU A 369 7.61 12.61 18.17
N TYR A 370 7.17 13.86 18.35
CA TYR A 370 8.11 14.93 18.71
C TYR A 370 8.51 14.94 20.18
N ASP A 371 7.78 14.18 21.02
CA ASP A 371 8.13 13.95 22.42
C ASP A 371 9.15 12.81 22.61
N THR A 372 9.38 11.96 21.60
CA THR A 372 10.24 10.77 21.71
C THR A 372 11.60 10.89 21.01
N VAL A 373 11.85 11.93 20.22
CA VAL A 373 13.21 12.28 19.72
C VAL A 373 14.01 13.08 20.77
N ALA A 374 13.75 12.82 22.05
CA ALA A 374 14.31 13.53 23.19
C ALA A 374 15.06 12.60 24.17
N ASP A 375 15.66 11.52 23.67
CA ASP A 375 16.77 10.81 24.34
C ASP A 375 17.85 10.37 23.33
#